data_AF-A0A3A8YI16-F1
#
_entry.id   AF-A0A3A8YI16-F1
#
_cell.length_a   1.000
_cell.length_b   1.000
_cell.length_c   1.000
_cell.angle_alpha   90.00
_cell.angle_beta   90.00
_cell.angle_gamma   90.00
#
_symmetry.space_group_name_H-M   'P 1'
#
loop_
_entity.id
_entity.type
_entity.pdbx_description
1 polymer ?
#
loop_
_entity_poly.entity_id
_entity_poly.type
_entity_poly.pdbx_seq_one_letter_code
_entity_poly.pdbx_strand_id
1 'polypeptide(L)'
;MEHDPYFSWKVSRPIHNADDRIMFLNPARLRVCNHLFSILAYFAKEFIAKASLLIDYDHFECTLQLSCLHFVNFYDLEESLFWFVLFCTEDIHIDAMANGAFAFTMEFPLFEPLSPPNE
;
A
#
# COMPACT_ATOMS: atom_id res chain seq x y z
N MET A 1 6.26 -12.22 10.58
CA MET A 1 6.53 -10.82 10.16
C MET A 1 7.89 -10.69 9.46
N GLU A 2 8.92 -11.45 9.85
CA GLU A 2 10.29 -11.36 9.31
C GLU A 2 10.51 -11.81 7.84
N HIS A 3 9.45 -12.17 7.11
CA HIS A 3 9.54 -12.61 5.71
C HIS A 3 8.67 -11.78 4.77
N ASP A 4 8.18 -10.62 5.22
CA ASP A 4 7.50 -9.68 4.33
C ASP A 4 8.55 -8.90 3.52
N PRO A 5 8.58 -9.04 2.18
CA PRO A 5 9.53 -8.34 1.32
C PRO A 5 9.54 -6.83 1.58
N TYR A 6 8.38 -6.26 1.88
CA TYR A 6 8.24 -4.85 2.14
C TYR A 6 8.85 -4.45 3.49
N PHE A 7 8.69 -5.27 4.54
CA PHE A 7 9.34 -5.00 5.83
C PHE A 7 10.86 -5.01 5.69
N SER A 8 11.41 -5.96 4.91
CA SER A 8 12.84 -6.03 4.64
C SER A 8 13.37 -4.80 3.88
N TRP A 9 12.59 -4.29 2.93
CA TRP A 9 12.92 -3.08 2.19
C TRP A 9 12.84 -1.81 3.04
N LYS A 10 11.81 -1.69 3.90
CA LYS A 10 11.62 -0.51 4.75
C LYS A 10 12.64 -0.38 5.87
N VAL A 11 12.98 -1.46 6.55
CA VAL A 11 14.00 -1.43 7.63
C VAL A 11 15.39 -1.04 7.09
N SER A 12 15.61 -1.21 5.79
CA SER A 12 16.85 -0.85 5.12
C SER A 12 16.91 0.63 4.71
N ARG A 13 15.79 1.37 4.73
CA ARG A 13 15.77 2.78 4.35
C ARG A 13 16.37 3.64 5.46
N PRO A 14 17.30 4.56 5.14
CA PRO A 14 17.75 5.54 6.12
C PRO A 14 16.55 6.38 6.55
N ILE A 15 16.47 6.70 7.84
CA ILE A 15 15.48 7.65 8.36
C ILE A 15 15.61 8.92 7.53
N HIS A 16 14.54 9.29 6.85
CA HIS A 16 14.54 10.51 6.07
C HIS A 16 14.63 11.67 7.07
N ASN A 17 15.82 12.27 7.21
CA ASN A 17 16.04 13.52 7.94
C ASN A 17 15.40 14.68 7.16
N ALA A 18 14.11 14.57 6.84
CA ALA A 18 13.33 15.67 6.31
C ALA A 18 12.99 16.58 7.49
N ASP A 19 13.91 17.52 7.75
CA ASP A 19 13.76 18.69 8.61
C ASP A 19 12.30 19.18 8.73
N ASP A 20 11.77 19.29 9.95
CA ASP A 20 10.63 20.12 10.38
C ASP A 20 9.37 20.19 9.48
N ARG A 21 9.08 19.16 8.67
CA ARG A 21 7.84 19.12 7.88
C ARG A 21 6.72 18.48 8.68
N ILE A 22 5.79 19.30 9.17
CA ILE A 22 4.54 18.81 9.73
C ILE A 22 3.64 18.38 8.57
N MET A 23 3.39 17.07 8.49
CA MET A 23 2.44 16.48 7.54
C MET A 23 1.13 16.15 8.26
N PHE A 24 0.01 16.43 7.61
CA PHE A 24 -1.32 16.14 8.12
C PHE A 24 -1.89 14.89 7.47
N LEU A 25 -2.54 14.07 8.30
CA LEU A 25 -3.32 12.94 7.84
C LEU A 25 -4.70 13.44 7.42
N ASN A 26 -4.96 13.51 6.11
CA ASN A 26 -6.21 14.02 5.60
C ASN A 26 -7.35 13.00 5.89
N PRO A 27 -8.41 13.37 6.64
CA PRO A 27 -9.47 12.42 7.01
C PRO A 27 -10.25 11.86 5.81
N ALA A 28 -10.41 12.63 4.72
CA ALA A 28 -11.05 12.14 3.51
C ALA A 28 -10.17 11.10 2.80
N ARG A 29 -8.87 11.37 2.70
CA ARG A 29 -7.89 10.41 2.17
C ARG A 29 -7.82 9.15 3.02
N LEU A 30 -7.86 9.26 4.35
CA LEU A 30 -7.91 8.10 5.24
C LEU A 30 -9.14 7.22 4.98
N ARG A 31 -10.31 7.83 4.75
CA ARG A 31 -11.51 7.07 4.39
C ARG A 31 -11.31 6.32 3.08
N VAL A 32 -10.77 6.97 2.05
CA VAL A 32 -10.45 6.31 0.77
C VAL A 32 -9.47 5.17 0.99
N CYS A 33 -8.37 5.39 1.70
CA CYS A 33 -7.39 4.38 2.05
C CYS A 33 -8.02 3.15 2.72
N ASN A 34 -8.92 3.36 3.69
CA ASN A 34 -9.65 2.26 4.34
C ASN A 34 -10.57 1.50 3.38
N HIS A 35 -11.18 2.17 2.39
CA HIS A 35 -11.99 1.50 1.37
C HIS A 35 -11.10 0.67 0.44
N LEU A 36 -9.97 1.22 -0.01
CA LEU A 36 -8.98 0.50 -0.80
C LEU A 36 -8.47 -0.74 -0.05
N PHE A 37 -8.13 -0.59 1.23
CA PHE A 37 -7.73 -1.72 2.07
C PHE A 37 -8.85 -2.76 2.22
N SER A 38 -10.11 -2.35 2.34
CA SER A 38 -11.23 -3.28 2.41
C SER A 38 -11.39 -4.10 1.12
N ILE A 39 -11.15 -3.50 -0.05
CA ILE A 39 -11.13 -4.20 -1.33
C ILE A 39 -9.98 -5.23 -1.35
N LEU A 40 -8.78 -4.84 -0.88
CA LEU A 40 -7.66 -5.77 -0.77
C LEU A 40 -7.93 -6.91 0.22
N ALA A 41 -8.59 -6.62 1.34
CA ALA A 41 -8.99 -7.63 2.33
C ALA A 41 -10.00 -8.62 1.76
N TYR A 42 -10.91 -8.16 0.89
CA TYR A 42 -11.78 -9.03 0.12
C TYR A 42 -10.96 -9.99 -0.77
N PHE A 43 -10.03 -9.46 -1.56
CA PHE A 43 -9.16 -10.31 -2.39
C PHE A 43 -8.28 -11.25 -1.58
N ALA A 44 -7.74 -10.80 -0.45
CA ALA A 44 -6.95 -11.64 0.44
C ALA A 44 -7.76 -12.86 0.92
N LYS A 45 -9.05 -12.66 1.21
CA LYS A 45 -9.96 -13.75 1.57
C LYS A 45 -10.20 -14.70 0.39
N GLU A 46 -10.54 -14.17 -0.79
CA GLU A 46 -10.87 -14.99 -1.96
C GLU A 46 -9.67 -15.82 -2.45
N PHE A 47 -8.47 -15.26 -2.40
CA PHE A 47 -7.26 -15.91 -2.92
C PHE A 47 -6.41 -16.62 -1.84
N ILE A 48 -6.90 -16.72 -0.60
CA ILE A 48 -6.12 -17.27 0.53
C ILE A 48 -4.74 -16.55 0.63
N ALA A 49 -4.79 -15.24 0.44
CA ALA A 49 -3.66 -14.33 0.42
C ALA A 49 -3.67 -13.48 1.70
N LYS A 50 -2.83 -12.43 1.76
CA LYS A 50 -2.74 -11.51 2.89
C LYS A 50 -2.88 -10.08 2.41
N ALA A 51 -3.72 -9.30 3.09
CA ALA A 51 -3.79 -7.86 2.92
C ALA A 51 -3.15 -7.17 4.12
N SER A 52 -2.33 -6.16 3.85
CA SER A 52 -1.68 -5.34 4.87
C SER A 52 -1.89 -3.86 4.57
N LEU A 53 -2.10 -3.06 5.62
CA LEU A 53 -2.06 -1.61 5.60
C LEU A 53 -0.99 -1.17 6.60
N LEU A 54 0.01 -0.44 6.13
CA LEU A 54 1.00 0.20 6.99
C LEU A 54 0.89 1.71 6.84
N ILE A 55 0.77 2.40 7.96
CA ILE A 55 0.89 3.86 8.04
C ILE A 55 2.16 4.14 8.84
N ASP A 56 3.13 4.74 8.18
CA ASP A 56 4.42 5.11 8.75
C ASP A 56 4.45 6.62 8.96
N TYR A 57 4.38 7.02 10.23
CA TYR A 57 4.36 8.42 10.63
C TYR A 57 5.75 9.07 10.62
N ASP A 58 6.82 8.28 10.69
CA ASP A 58 8.18 8.80 10.69
C ASP A 58 8.61 9.16 9.27
N HIS A 59 8.13 8.42 8.28
CA HIS A 59 8.42 8.65 6.85
C HIS A 59 7.26 9.29 6.08
N PHE A 60 6.11 9.51 6.72
CA PHE A 60 4.89 10.03 6.09
C PHE A 60 4.43 9.21 4.89
N GLU A 61 4.47 7.89 5.02
CA GLU A 61 4.12 6.95 3.96
C GLU A 61 2.92 6.11 4.38
N CYS A 62 2.05 5.81 3.41
CA CYS A 62 0.97 4.85 3.60
C CYS A 62 1.07 3.79 2.51
N THR A 63 1.18 2.53 2.91
CA THR A 63 1.37 1.41 2.00
C THR A 63 0.25 0.40 2.17
N LEU A 64 -0.31 0.02 1.03
CA LEU A 64 -1.26 -1.06 0.86
C LEU A 64 -0.53 -2.24 0.21
N GLN A 65 -0.71 -3.44 0.75
CA GLN A 65 -0.11 -4.64 0.19
C GLN A 65 -1.12 -5.77 0.09
N LEU A 66 -1.05 -6.52 -1.01
CA LEU A 66 -1.69 -7.82 -1.18
C LEU A 66 -0.60 -8.86 -1.48
N SER A 67 -0.26 -9.71 -0.52
CA SER A 67 0.86 -10.67 -0.56
C SER A 67 0.41 -12.12 -0.43
N CYS A 68 1.35 -13.05 -0.64
CA CYS A 68 1.08 -14.50 -0.69
C CYS A 68 0.15 -14.92 -1.84
N LEU A 69 0.15 -14.20 -2.96
CA LEU A 69 -0.61 -14.56 -4.15
C LEU A 69 0.14 -15.65 -4.92
N HIS A 70 -0.50 -16.80 -5.13
CA HIS A 70 0.07 -17.87 -5.97
C HIS A 70 -0.48 -17.84 -7.40
N PHE A 71 -1.67 -17.28 -7.58
CA PHE A 71 -2.35 -17.16 -8.85
C PHE A 71 -3.40 -16.06 -8.73
N VAL A 72 -3.59 -15.30 -9.81
CA VAL A 72 -4.57 -14.22 -9.86
C VAL A 72 -5.27 -14.30 -11.22
N ASN A 73 -6.52 -14.73 -11.21
CA ASN A 73 -7.43 -14.56 -12.33
C ASN A 73 -8.61 -13.75 -11.83
N PHE A 74 -8.65 -12.48 -12.23
CA PHE A 74 -9.82 -11.64 -11.99
C PHE A 74 -10.81 -11.80 -13.13
N TYR A 75 -12.10 -11.79 -12.81
CA TYR A 75 -13.16 -11.76 -13.81
C TYR A 75 -14.19 -10.68 -13.48
N ASP A 76 -14.71 -10.01 -14.52
CA ASP A 76 -15.82 -9.06 -14.45
C ASP A 76 -15.63 -7.95 -13.38
N LEU A 77 -16.42 -8.03 -12.30
CA LEU A 77 -16.46 -7.03 -11.23
C LEU A 77 -15.17 -7.03 -10.40
N GLU A 78 -14.55 -8.20 -10.21
CA GLU A 78 -13.30 -8.35 -9.48
C GLU A 78 -12.17 -7.63 -10.21
N GLU A 79 -12.12 -7.77 -11.54
CA GLU A 79 -11.15 -7.08 -12.36
C GLU A 79 -11.32 -5.55 -12.23
N SER A 80 -12.55 -5.07 -12.33
CA SER A 80 -12.86 -3.64 -12.19
C SER A 80 -12.48 -3.08 -10.81
N LEU A 81 -12.73 -3.85 -9.75
CA LEU A 81 -12.37 -3.46 -8.37
C LEU A 81 -10.86 -3.43 -8.17
N PHE A 82 -10.13 -4.40 -8.72
CA PHE A 82 -8.68 -4.41 -8.63
C PHE A 82 -8.06 -3.25 -9.41
N TRP A 83 -8.52 -2.99 -10.63
CA TRP A 83 -8.11 -1.80 -11.39
C TRP A 83 -8.40 -0.49 -10.67
N PHE A 84 -9.54 -0.40 -9.98
CA PHE A 84 -9.85 0.77 -9.16
C PHE A 84 -8.81 0.97 -8.05
N VAL A 85 -8.37 -0.11 -7.38
CA VAL A 85 -7.29 0.00 -6.38
C VAL A 85 -6.01 0.51 -7.03
N LEU A 86 -5.57 -0.11 -8.12
CA LEU A 86 -4.35 0.29 -8.82
C LEU A 86 -4.40 1.76 -9.28
N PHE A 87 -5.55 2.21 -9.77
CA PHE A 87 -5.74 3.59 -10.24
C PHE A 87 -5.67 4.62 -9.10
N CYS A 88 -6.07 4.25 -7.88
CA CYS A 88 -6.04 5.13 -6.72
C CYS A 88 -4.71 5.11 -5.96
N THR A 89 -3.74 4.29 -6.38
CA THR A 89 -2.45 4.12 -5.72
C THR A 89 -1.29 4.51 -6.64
N GLU A 90 -0.14 4.73 -6.02
CA GLU A 90 1.12 5.14 -6.65
C GLU A 90 2.22 4.12 -6.33
N ASP A 91 3.37 4.22 -7.00
CA ASP A 91 4.57 3.41 -6.75
C ASP A 91 4.28 1.90 -6.59
N ILE A 92 3.60 1.35 -7.59
CA ILE A 92 3.12 -0.04 -7.60
C ILE A 92 4.28 -0.98 -7.94
N HIS A 93 4.55 -1.91 -7.02
CA HIS A 93 5.58 -2.94 -7.15
C HIS A 93 4.99 -4.35 -7.11
N ILE A 94 5.60 -5.25 -7.87
CA ILE A 94 5.26 -6.67 -7.88
C ILE A 94 6.51 -7.45 -7.49
N ASP A 95 6.51 -7.97 -6.27
CA ASP A 95 7.66 -8.65 -5.69
C ASP A 95 7.43 -10.16 -5.66
N ALA A 96 8.38 -10.92 -6.22
CA ALA A 96 8.37 -12.38 -6.09
C ALA A 96 8.83 -12.81 -4.69
N MET A 97 8.14 -13.78 -4.10
CA MET A 97 8.44 -14.35 -2.80
C MET A 97 9.13 -15.71 -2.95
N ALA A 98 9.93 -16.09 -1.95
CA ALA A 98 10.74 -17.32 -1.99
C ALA A 98 9.92 -18.63 -2.13
N ASN A 99 8.64 -18.61 -1.77
CA ASN A 99 7.72 -19.74 -1.89
C ASN A 99 6.99 -19.81 -3.25
N GLY A 100 7.43 -19.02 -4.24
CA GLY A 100 6.77 -18.94 -5.55
C GLY A 100 5.46 -18.14 -5.55
N ALA A 101 5.11 -17.51 -4.42
CA ALA A 101 4.07 -16.49 -4.39
C ALA A 101 4.62 -15.14 -4.86
N PHE A 102 3.75 -14.15 -5.00
CA PHE A 102 4.11 -12.76 -5.23
C PHE A 102 3.28 -11.81 -4.36
N ALA A 103 3.71 -10.55 -4.32
CA ALA A 103 3.03 -9.48 -3.61
C ALA A 103 2.86 -8.27 -4.52
N PHE A 104 1.67 -7.65 -4.48
CA PHE A 104 1.48 -6.28 -4.92
C PHE A 104 1.69 -5.35 -3.73
N THR A 105 2.65 -4.44 -3.86
CA THR A 105 2.91 -3.39 -2.87
C THR A 105 2.63 -2.06 -3.54
N MET A 106 1.86 -1.19 -2.90
CA MET A 106 1.36 0.05 -3.49
C MET A 106 1.38 1.16 -2.43
N GLU A 107 1.68 2.38 -2.83
CA GLU A 107 1.61 3.55 -1.97
C GLU A 107 0.30 4.30 -2.17
N PHE A 108 -0.23 4.88 -1.09
CA PHE A 108 -1.38 5.77 -1.15
C PHE A 108 -0.96 7.11 -0.54
N PRO A 109 -1.19 8.25 -1.23
CA PRO A 109 -0.74 9.55 -0.74
C PRO A 109 -1.63 10.03 0.42
N LEU A 110 -1.47 9.45 1.60
CA LEU A 110 -2.31 9.71 2.77
C LEU A 110 -2.01 11.05 3.44
N PHE A 111 -0.74 11.45 3.38
CA PHE A 111 -0.21 12.62 4.05
C PHE A 111 -0.19 13.82 3.11
N GLU A 112 -0.54 14.99 3.63
CA GLU A 112 -0.49 16.27 2.92
C GLU A 112 0.38 17.27 3.70
N PRO A 113 1.19 18.11 3.01
CA PRO A 113 1.93 19.17 3.67
C PRO A 113 0.99 20.29 4.16
N LEU A 114 1.37 20.96 5.26
CA LEU A 114 0.64 22.11 5.82
C LEU A 114 0.46 23.29 4.86
N SER A 115 1.35 23.42 3.88
CA SER A 115 1.32 24.48 2.88
C SER A 115 1.70 23.86 1.54
N PRO A 116 1.02 24.23 0.43
CA PRO A 116 1.49 23.84 -0.88
C PRO A 116 2.93 24.37 -1.07
N PRO A 117 3.80 23.65 -1.80
CA PRO A 117 5.10 24.22 -2.16
C PRO A 117 4.82 25.56 -2.84
N ASN A 118 5.40 26.64 -2.32
CA ASN A 118 5.26 27.97 -2.91
C ASN A 118 5.63 27.87 -4.40
N GLU A 119 4.66 28.07 -5.29
CA GLU A 119 4.89 28.34 -6.72
C GLU A 119 5.47 29.74 -6.92
#